data_AF-A0A0N4VVE8-F1
#
_entry.id   AF-A0A0N4VVE8-F1
#
_cell.length_a   1.000
_cell.length_b   1.000
_cell.length_c   1.000
_cell.angle_alpha   90.00
_cell.angle_beta   90.00
_cell.angle_gamma   90.00
#
_symmetry.space_group_name_H-M   'P 1'
#
loop_
_entity.id
_entity.type
_entity.pdbx_description
1 polymer ?
#
loop_
_entity_poly.entity_id
_entity_poly.type
_entity_poly.pdbx_seq_one_letter_code
_entity_poly.pdbx_strand_id
1 'polypeptide(L)'
;MIGLTLFVGVVIANYTENRGTALLTVDQRRWHDLKARLKMAQPLHVPPKPSESARLGTVFYELTLSRRFSQVILMSFVLMLLFKIIHTVQVFAFLVLLNSACLIIPWNVEEEGERSSILFFVTALSAVINILFTVEVSLQILLLKRRPSTP
;
A
#
# COMPACT_ATOMS: atom_id res chain seq x y z
N MET A 1 -25.72 -13.42 28.34
CA MET A 1 -24.69 -13.41 27.27
C MET A 1 -24.55 -14.76 26.55
N ILE A 2 -24.83 -15.90 27.19
CA ILE A 2 -24.79 -17.25 26.57
C ILE A 2 -25.71 -17.40 25.33
N GLY A 3 -26.89 -16.77 25.32
CA GLY A 3 -27.85 -16.93 24.21
C GLY A 3 -27.35 -16.37 22.87
N LEU A 4 -26.65 -15.24 22.90
CA LEU A 4 -26.14 -14.58 21.69
C LEU A 4 -24.97 -15.37 21.09
N THR A 5 -24.08 -15.91 21.93
CA THR A 5 -22.97 -16.76 21.46
C THR A 5 -23.45 -18.06 20.83
N LEU A 6 -24.53 -18.66 21.34
CA LEU A 6 -25.15 -19.84 20.73
C LEU A 6 -25.77 -19.52 19.37
N PHE A 7 -26.49 -18.40 19.26
CA PHE A 7 -27.07 -17.95 18.01
C PHE A 7 -26.00 -17.72 16.93
N VAL A 8 -24.91 -17.02 17.27
CA VAL A 8 -23.76 -16.82 16.37
C VAL A 8 -23.13 -18.16 15.96
N GLY A 9 -22.99 -19.11 16.90
CA GLY A 9 -22.47 -20.45 16.61
C GLY A 9 -23.30 -21.21 15.57
N VAL A 10 -24.63 -21.21 15.71
CA VAL A 10 -25.56 -21.86 14.77
C VAL A 10 -25.47 -21.22 13.39
N VAL A 11 -25.45 -19.89 13.31
CA VAL A 11 -25.33 -19.16 12.02
C VAL A 11 -24.01 -19.48 11.32
N ILE A 12 -22.88 -19.52 12.06
CA ILE A 12 -21.57 -19.86 11.48
C ILE A 12 -21.55 -21.31 10.98
N ALA A 13 -22.12 -22.25 11.75
CA ALA A 13 -22.20 -23.65 11.35
C ALA A 13 -23.01 -23.80 10.05
N ASN A 14 -24.20 -23.18 9.99
CA ASN A 14 -25.05 -23.19 8.80
C ASN A 14 -24.39 -22.51 7.59
N TYR A 15 -23.69 -21.40 7.79
CA TYR A 15 -22.92 -20.75 6.73
C TYR A 15 -21.80 -21.65 6.17
N THR A 16 -21.08 -22.35 7.05
CA THR A 16 -19.99 -23.25 6.67
C THR A 16 -20.52 -24.48 5.92
N GLU A 17 -21.71 -24.95 6.28
CA GLU A 17 -22.42 -26.03 5.60
C GLU A 17 -22.87 -25.61 4.19
N ASN A 18 -23.54 -24.46 4.06
CA ASN A 18 -23.98 -23.92 2.77
C ASN A 18 -22.82 -23.60 1.81
N ARG A 19 -21.64 -23.26 2.35
CA ARG A 19 -20.42 -23.05 1.54
C ARG A 19 -19.73 -24.36 1.12
N GLY A 20 -20.18 -25.51 1.65
CA GLY A 20 -19.61 -26.83 1.36
C GLY A 20 -18.25 -27.11 2.02
N THR A 21 -17.85 -26.34 3.03
CA THR A 21 -16.57 -26.51 3.73
C THR A 21 -16.70 -27.11 5.13
N ALA A 22 -17.93 -27.44 5.56
CA ALA A 22 -18.21 -28.01 6.88
C ALA A 22 -17.66 -29.43 7.06
N LEU A 23 -17.71 -30.23 5.99
CA LEU A 23 -17.22 -31.61 5.98
C LEU A 23 -15.71 -31.72 5.76
N LEU A 24 -15.02 -30.59 5.50
CA LEU A 24 -13.59 -30.58 5.25
C LEU A 24 -12.81 -30.64 6.56
N THR A 25 -11.77 -31.47 6.58
CA THR A 25 -10.79 -31.48 7.67
C THR A 25 -10.08 -30.12 7.76
N VAL A 26 -9.46 -29.86 8.91
CA VAL A 26 -8.69 -28.62 9.14
C VAL A 26 -7.61 -28.44 8.07
N ASP A 27 -6.89 -29.52 7.71
CA ASP A 27 -5.83 -29.45 6.70
C ASP A 27 -6.34 -29.25 5.29
N GLN A 28 -7.51 -29.82 4.94
CA GLN A 28 -8.15 -29.57 3.65
C GLN A 28 -8.56 -28.10 3.50
N ARG A 29 -9.02 -27.44 4.58
CA ARG A 29 -9.31 -26.00 4.56
C ARG A 29 -8.06 -25.15 4.38
N ARG A 30 -6.97 -25.50 5.06
CA ARG A 30 -5.67 -24.80 4.90
C ARG A 30 -5.12 -24.97 3.49
N TRP A 31 -5.24 -26.16 2.92
CA TRP A 31 -4.84 -26.44 1.54
C TRP A 31 -5.67 -25.65 0.52
N HIS A 32 -6.99 -25.58 0.73
CA HIS A 32 -7.88 -24.80 -0.12
C HIS A 32 -7.53 -23.30 -0.12
N ASP A 33 -7.20 -22.74 1.05
CA ASP A 33 -6.73 -21.36 1.18
C ASP A 33 -5.38 -21.14 0.49
N LEU A 34 -4.43 -22.08 0.63
CA LEU A 34 -3.14 -22.01 -0.05
C LEU A 34 -3.30 -22.03 -1.58
N LYS A 35 -4.18 -22.88 -2.10
CA LYS A 35 -4.48 -22.95 -3.54
C LYS A 35 -5.07 -21.62 -4.05
N ALA A 36 -5.92 -20.97 -3.26
CA ALA A 36 -6.46 -19.66 -3.61
C ALA A 36 -5.36 -18.59 -3.66
N ARG A 37 -4.43 -18.59 -2.69
CA ARG A 37 -3.28 -17.67 -2.67
C ARG A 37 -2.35 -17.87 -3.86
N LEU A 38 -2.07 -19.12 -4.24
CA LEU A 38 -1.23 -19.43 -5.40
C LEU A 38 -1.87 -18.99 -6.73
N LYS A 39 -3.21 -19.07 -6.85
CA LYS A 39 -3.92 -18.57 -8.04
C LYS A 39 -3.84 -17.04 -8.19
N MET A 40 -3.62 -16.31 -7.10
CA MET A 40 -3.45 -14.86 -7.10
C MET A 40 -1.98 -14.44 -7.31
N ALA A 41 -1.04 -15.37 -7.17
CA ALA A 41 0.37 -15.09 -7.40
C ALA A 41 0.66 -15.08 -8.92
N GLN A 42 1.15 -13.96 -9.43
CA GLN A 42 1.53 -13.82 -10.82
C GLN A 42 2.93 -14.42 -11.07
N PRO A 43 3.18 -15.07 -12.23
CA PRO A 43 4.52 -15.51 -12.60
C PRO A 43 5.49 -14.33 -12.66
N LEU A 44 6.67 -14.49 -12.05
CA LEU A 44 7.71 -13.48 -12.10
C LEU A 44 8.29 -13.46 -13.52
N HIS A 45 8.05 -12.37 -14.27
CA HIS A 45 8.65 -12.17 -15.58
C HIS A 45 10.14 -11.84 -15.41
N VAL A 46 11.01 -12.85 -15.59
CA VAL A 46 12.46 -12.68 -15.57
C VAL A 46 12.96 -12.52 -17.00
N PRO A 47 13.68 -11.44 -17.35
CA PRO A 47 14.15 -11.22 -18.71
C PRO A 47 15.17 -12.31 -19.14
N PRO A 48 15.15 -12.73 -20.42
CA PRO A 48 16.06 -13.75 -20.95
C PRO A 48 17.52 -13.25 -20.99
N LYS A 49 18.47 -14.18 -20.86
CA LYS A 49 19.92 -13.87 -20.92
C LYS A 49 20.29 -13.27 -22.30
N PRO A 50 21.08 -12.17 -22.35
CA PRO A 50 21.54 -11.58 -23.60
C PRO A 50 22.47 -12.52 -24.39
N SER A 51 22.55 -12.32 -25.71
CA SER A 51 23.32 -13.15 -26.65
C SER A 51 24.84 -13.07 -26.46
N GLU A 52 25.52 -14.19 -26.73
CA GLU A 52 26.94 -14.46 -26.42
C GLU A 52 27.97 -13.55 -27.14
N SER A 53 27.54 -12.69 -28.08
CA SER A 53 28.45 -11.91 -28.93
C SER A 53 29.07 -10.67 -28.24
N ALA A 54 28.55 -10.26 -27.09
CA ALA A 54 29.06 -9.10 -26.34
C ALA A 54 29.85 -9.53 -25.10
N ARG A 55 31.14 -9.88 -25.26
CA ARG A 55 32.04 -10.33 -24.16
C ARG A 55 31.99 -9.45 -22.91
N LEU A 56 31.95 -8.13 -23.08
CA LEU A 56 31.81 -7.19 -21.96
C LEU A 56 30.41 -7.25 -21.34
N GLY A 57 29.36 -7.37 -22.16
CA GLY A 57 27.98 -7.55 -21.71
C GLY A 57 27.76 -8.83 -20.91
N THR A 58 28.42 -9.94 -21.28
CA THR A 58 28.36 -11.21 -20.54
C THR A 58 29.06 -11.11 -19.19
N VAL A 59 30.22 -10.43 -19.12
CA VAL A 59 30.96 -10.20 -17.88
C VAL A 59 30.17 -9.30 -16.92
N PHE A 60 29.60 -8.19 -17.42
CA PHE A 60 28.72 -7.35 -16.62
C PHE A 60 27.45 -8.11 -16.21
N TYR A 61 26.86 -8.92 -17.09
CA TYR A 61 25.70 -9.76 -16.76
C TYR A 61 26.02 -10.76 -15.65
N GLU A 62 27.15 -11.47 -15.71
CA GLU A 62 27.56 -12.42 -14.66
C GLU A 62 27.94 -11.75 -13.33
N LEU A 63 28.57 -10.58 -13.37
CA LEU A 63 28.78 -9.73 -12.18
C LEU A 63 27.44 -9.30 -11.56
N THR A 64 26.49 -8.89 -12.40
CA THR A 64 25.16 -8.41 -11.95
C THR A 64 24.29 -9.56 -11.44
N LEU A 65 24.42 -10.77 -12.03
CA LEU A 65 23.70 -11.99 -11.64
C LEU A 65 24.31 -12.67 -10.41
N SER A 66 25.53 -12.29 -10.02
CA SER A 66 26.14 -12.83 -8.82
C SER A 66 25.20 -12.58 -7.64
N ARG A 67 24.84 -13.66 -6.94
CA ARG A 67 23.75 -13.66 -5.95
C ARG A 67 23.94 -12.57 -4.89
N ARG A 68 25.20 -12.30 -4.54
CA ARG A 68 25.59 -11.25 -3.59
C ARG A 68 25.45 -9.83 -4.14
N PHE A 69 25.83 -9.58 -5.40
CA PHE A 69 25.74 -8.23 -5.98
C PHE A 69 24.30 -7.86 -6.31
N SER A 70 23.53 -8.78 -6.89
CA SER A 70 22.08 -8.61 -7.05
C SER A 70 21.40 -8.42 -5.70
N GLN A 71 21.75 -9.17 -4.66
CA GLN A 71 21.18 -8.95 -3.33
C GLN A 71 21.55 -7.61 -2.72
N VAL A 72 22.77 -7.12 -2.89
CA VAL A 72 23.21 -5.83 -2.32
C VAL A 72 22.60 -4.66 -3.09
N ILE A 73 22.53 -4.70 -4.42
CA ILE A 73 21.87 -3.66 -5.21
C ILE A 73 20.37 -3.71 -5.01
N LEU A 74 19.76 -4.90 -5.03
CA LEU A 74 18.35 -5.05 -4.73
C LEU A 74 18.07 -4.61 -3.29
N MET A 75 18.89 -4.97 -2.30
CA MET A 75 18.73 -4.46 -0.93
C MET A 75 18.92 -2.96 -0.85
N SER A 76 19.89 -2.38 -1.54
CA SER A 76 20.12 -0.93 -1.55
C SER A 76 18.95 -0.18 -2.19
N PHE A 77 18.46 -0.68 -3.33
CA PHE A 77 17.33 -0.11 -4.04
C PHE A 77 16.02 -0.32 -3.27
N VAL A 78 15.81 -1.50 -2.70
CA VAL A 78 14.67 -1.84 -1.82
C VAL A 78 14.76 -1.04 -0.53
N LEU A 79 15.93 -0.82 0.06
CA LEU A 79 16.10 0.01 1.26
C LEU A 79 15.83 1.47 0.94
N MET A 80 16.30 1.99 -0.20
CA MET A 80 15.96 3.34 -0.68
C MET A 80 14.46 3.46 -0.97
N LEU A 81 13.84 2.46 -1.61
CA LEU A 81 12.40 2.42 -1.87
C LEU A 81 11.60 2.32 -0.59
N LEU A 82 12.00 1.47 0.34
CA LEU A 82 11.35 1.31 1.64
C LEU A 82 11.51 2.57 2.46
N PHE A 83 12.69 3.19 2.50
CA PHE A 83 12.90 4.46 3.21
C PHE A 83 12.06 5.58 2.58
N LYS A 84 11.97 5.65 1.26
CA LYS A 84 11.13 6.62 0.55
C LYS A 84 9.64 6.35 0.75
N ILE A 85 9.20 5.09 0.70
CA ILE A 85 7.80 4.69 0.93
C ILE A 85 7.42 4.98 2.37
N ILE A 86 8.22 4.55 3.34
CA ILE A 86 7.95 4.75 4.78
C ILE A 86 7.91 6.25 5.09
N HIS A 87 8.89 7.02 4.63
CA HIS A 87 8.96 8.44 4.92
C HIS A 87 7.86 9.25 4.20
N THR A 88 7.54 8.94 2.94
CA THR A 88 6.43 9.60 2.22
C THR A 88 5.08 9.22 2.81
N VAL A 89 4.85 7.94 3.17
CA VAL A 89 3.58 7.48 3.75
C VAL A 89 3.36 8.07 5.14
N GLN A 90 4.40 8.16 5.97
CA GLN A 90 4.29 8.78 7.30
C GLN A 90 3.96 10.27 7.20
N VAL A 91 4.61 11.00 6.29
CA VAL A 91 4.33 12.42 6.06
C VAL A 91 2.91 12.60 5.53
N PHE A 92 2.50 11.82 4.52
CA PHE A 92 1.15 11.89 3.97
C PHE A 92 0.08 11.59 5.02
N ALA A 93 0.25 10.51 5.79
CA ALA A 93 -0.68 10.14 6.86
C ALA A 93 -0.78 11.23 7.93
N PHE A 94 0.35 11.83 8.32
CA PHE A 94 0.37 12.94 9.26
C PHE A 94 -0.37 14.18 8.73
N LEU A 95 -0.15 14.55 7.46
CA LEU A 95 -0.88 15.67 6.84
C LEU A 95 -2.39 15.39 6.77
N VAL A 96 -2.81 14.16 6.46
CA VAL A 96 -4.23 13.79 6.40
C VAL A 96 -4.86 13.91 7.79
N LEU A 97 -4.19 13.39 8.82
CA LEU A 97 -4.66 13.47 10.19
C LEU A 97 -4.78 14.92 10.68
N LEU A 98 -3.82 15.77 10.34
CA LEU A 98 -3.83 17.18 10.71
C LEU A 98 -4.94 17.94 9.99
N ASN A 99 -5.17 17.67 8.70
CA ASN A 99 -6.30 18.23 7.95
C ASN A 99 -7.64 17.78 8.54
N SER A 100 -7.77 16.50 8.90
CA SER A 100 -8.97 15.97 9.56
C SER A 100 -9.19 16.58 10.95
N ALA A 101 -8.12 16.92 11.68
CA ALA A 101 -8.24 17.59 12.98
C ALA A 101 -8.78 19.03 12.86
N CYS A 102 -8.56 19.70 11.71
CA CYS A 102 -9.16 21.01 11.43
C CYS A 102 -10.71 20.98 11.35
N LEU A 103 -11.32 19.80 11.21
CA LEU A 103 -12.77 19.60 11.19
C LEU A 103 -13.39 19.32 12.57
N ILE A 104 -12.57 19.21 13.63
CA ILE A 104 -13.07 19.06 15.00
C ILE A 104 -13.88 20.30 15.44
N ILE A 105 -13.48 21.47 14.93
CA ILE A 105 -14.20 22.72 15.15
C ILE A 105 -15.34 22.77 14.13
N PRO A 106 -16.59 23.01 14.54
CA PRO A 106 -17.69 23.14 13.60
C PRO A 106 -17.52 24.41 12.75
N TRP A 107 -17.57 24.25 11.42
CA TRP A 107 -17.52 25.36 10.48
C TRP A 107 -18.93 25.89 10.25
N ASN A 108 -19.48 26.59 11.26
CA ASN A 108 -20.80 27.21 11.19
C ASN A 108 -20.67 28.72 10.96
N VAL A 109 -21.36 29.23 9.93
CA VAL A 109 -21.36 30.65 9.53
C VAL A 109 -22.02 31.52 10.61
N GLU A 110 -22.93 30.96 11.41
CA GLU A 110 -23.62 31.68 12.48
C GLU A 110 -22.72 31.96 13.70
N GLU A 111 -21.68 31.14 13.91
CA GLU A 111 -20.72 31.27 15.03
C GLU A 111 -19.44 32.03 14.65
N GLU A 112 -19.33 32.50 13.40
CA GLU A 112 -18.16 33.23 12.89
C GLU A 112 -17.89 34.54 13.65
N GLY A 113 -18.93 35.17 14.20
CA GLY A 113 -18.80 36.44 14.93
C GLY A 113 -18.02 36.34 16.24
N GLU A 114 -18.14 35.24 17.00
CA GLU A 114 -17.48 35.08 18.30
C GLU A 114 -16.11 34.41 18.20
N ARG A 115 -15.88 33.55 17.20
CA ARG A 115 -14.63 32.77 17.02
C ARG A 115 -13.87 33.08 15.74
N SER A 116 -14.11 34.25 15.14
CA SER A 116 -13.55 34.66 13.85
C SER A 116 -12.04 34.39 13.70
N SER A 117 -11.23 34.77 14.70
CA SER A 117 -9.77 34.61 14.62
C SER A 117 -9.32 33.14 14.59
N ILE A 118 -10.03 32.25 15.28
CA ILE A 118 -9.70 30.82 15.35
C ILE A 118 -10.13 30.13 14.04
N LEU A 119 -11.33 30.42 13.55
CA LEU A 119 -11.84 29.88 12.29
C LEU A 119 -10.96 30.32 11.11
N PHE A 120 -10.54 31.59 11.08
CA PHE A 120 -9.60 32.09 10.08
C PHE A 120 -8.26 31.34 10.12
N PHE A 121 -7.71 31.12 11.32
CA PHE A 121 -6.45 30.37 11.49
C PHE A 121 -6.57 28.92 11.03
N VAL A 122 -7.63 28.21 11.43
CA VAL A 122 -7.89 26.81 11.03
C VAL A 122 -8.14 26.69 9.52
N THR A 123 -8.79 27.70 8.93
CA THR A 123 -9.01 27.78 7.49
C THR A 123 -7.71 28.00 6.72
N ALA A 124 -6.89 28.95 7.15
CA ALA A 124 -5.58 29.19 6.57
C ALA A 124 -4.67 27.95 6.69
N LEU A 125 -4.68 27.29 7.85
CA LEU A 125 -3.94 26.04 8.08
C LEU A 125 -4.41 24.92 7.15
N SER A 126 -5.73 24.73 7.00
CA SER A 126 -6.31 23.73 6.09
C SER A 126 -5.93 24.01 4.63
N ALA A 127 -5.97 25.28 4.20
CA ALA A 127 -5.57 25.68 2.85
C ALA A 127 -4.10 25.36 2.55
N VAL A 128 -3.19 25.63 3.50
CA VAL A 128 -1.77 25.30 3.36
C VAL A 128 -1.56 23.79 3.21
N ILE A 129 -2.26 22.99 4.01
CA ILE A 129 -2.16 21.52 3.93
C ILE A 129 -2.64 20.99 2.57
N ASN A 130 -3.72 21.56 2.03
CA ASN A 130 -4.24 21.19 0.71
C ASN A 130 -3.28 21.55 -0.44
N ILE A 131 -2.56 22.67 -0.33
CA ILE A 131 -1.52 23.04 -1.30
C ILE A 131 -0.37 22.02 -1.25
N LEU A 132 0.07 21.62 -0.05
CA LEU A 132 1.11 20.60 0.12
C LEU A 132 0.70 19.25 -0.48
N PHE A 133 -0.55 18.81 -0.30
CA PHE A 133 -1.09 17.62 -0.97
C PHE A 133 -1.05 17.73 -2.49
N THR A 134 -1.45 18.87 -3.02
CA THR A 134 -1.51 19.09 -4.47
C THR A 134 -0.11 19.00 -5.10
N VAL A 135 0.90 19.59 -4.44
CA VAL A 135 2.29 19.50 -4.89
C VAL A 135 2.80 18.06 -4.85
N GLU A 136 2.53 17.34 -3.76
CA GLU A 136 2.99 15.96 -3.57
C GLU A 136 2.38 15.00 -4.60
N VAL A 137 1.07 15.09 -4.84
CA VAL A 137 0.38 14.31 -5.89
C VAL A 137 0.91 14.67 -7.29
N SER A 138 1.15 15.95 -7.57
CA SER A 138 1.69 16.38 -8.87
C SER A 138 3.09 15.81 -9.12
N LEU A 139 3.95 15.77 -8.09
CA LEU A 139 5.27 15.15 -8.17
C LEU A 139 5.17 13.64 -8.40
N GLN A 140 4.22 12.94 -7.75
CA GLN A 140 3.99 11.51 -7.99
C GLN A 140 3.55 11.24 -9.43
N ILE A 141 2.62 12.03 -9.98
CA ILE A 141 2.15 11.89 -11.36
C ILE A 141 3.32 12.09 -12.36
N LEU A 142 4.15 13.11 -12.14
CA LEU A 142 5.32 13.37 -12.98
C LEU A 142 6.35 12.24 -12.90
N LEU A 143 6.59 11.70 -11.70
CA LEU A 143 7.49 10.57 -11.49
C LEU A 143 6.98 9.29 -12.14
N LEU A 144 5.66 9.03 -12.08
CA LEU A 144 5.03 7.88 -12.71
C LEU A 144 5.13 7.98 -14.24
N LYS A 145 4.89 9.16 -14.80
CA LYS A 145 5.00 9.44 -16.24
C LYS A 145 6.42 9.27 -16.79
N ARG A 146 7.44 9.39 -15.94
CA ARG A 146 8.86 9.17 -16.31
C ARG A 146 9.31 7.71 -16.25
N ARG A 147 8.51 6.75 -15.78
CA ARG A 147 8.85 5.34 -15.98
C ARG A 147 8.67 5.03 -17.47
N PRO A 148 9.74 4.70 -18.22
CA PRO A 148 9.57 4.27 -19.60
C PRO A 148 8.66 3.04 -19.59
N SER A 149 7.59 3.09 -20.38
CA SER A 149 6.86 1.91 -20.79
C SER A 149 7.83 1.08 -21.63
N THR A 150 8.63 0.23 -20.98
CA THR A 150 9.35 -0.81 -21.69
C THR A 150 8.31 -1.74 -22.31
N PRO A 151 8.42 -2.06 -23.61
CA PRO A 151 7.49 -2.95 -24.30
C PRO A 151 7.47 -4.35 -23.69
#